data_AF-A0AAV2P003-F1
#
_entry.id   AF-A0AAV2P003-F1
#
_cell.length_a   1.000
_cell.length_b   1.000
_cell.length_c   1.000
_cell.angle_alpha   90.00
_cell.angle_beta   90.00
_cell.angle_gamma   90.00
#
_symmetry.space_group_name_H-M   'P 1'
#
loop_
_entity.id
_entity.type
_entity.pdbx_description
1 polymer ?
#
loop_
_entity_poly.entity_id
_entity_poly.type
_entity_poly.pdbx_seq_one_letter_code
_entity_poly.pdbx_strand_id
1 'polypeptide(L)'
;MDFSRIWCVIFVIVAACTCGARTECGKIAQISFLTTVHDDTSCTKVSTKGVILYEAAKLLAEIHNNKTDGFKIGITVFDTCGSITGALKAMMKALVWANINCLHPPHYLGIIGPDTMTNAEAVHKVTSILEVPHIVKPSSISPYLHSLAEESNSYLVKGILRMIEILKWKSFTLVANVNENDDDVQNIAKKLTIDAIAKKLCVIVHDNDEEDYTSHIVHIGKPKKKFFNESTNATILIISEGNLKDYLNRVKSTNTILLLEDSRNIVNDLEWRVENSEWWTHKNGSGKYDAEELRQVRWLENAIGIYVKALKVLCKNKKCKNQINPLDWNHVVSNMLLTHNVESQTASRFLDLSVKTRTSNLEHLGSVIVRRNRAKVYWGEGKWDKKKEGDVEGTEESHVASESDDEDMPYTFRRLLNRENELLTGCATTVKEIKKLDEEDIEVVLVSGMDDNEWWTMVYTVSGVGIAMFLVGIIAVYVVYANINGPRCPKGKDYSDRNTSLKRMGSDRELPTTITTRNQRALRTPQRMGSERSTISEKSV
;
A
#
# COMPACT_ATOMS: atom_id res chain seq x y z
N MET A 1 56.41 41.52 -1.74
CA MET A 1 55.27 40.58 -1.61
C MET A 1 54.70 40.43 -2.99
N ASP A 2 55.05 39.34 -3.67
CA ASP A 2 55.07 39.29 -5.13
C ASP A 2 53.69 39.09 -5.75
N PHE A 3 53.32 40.02 -6.63
CA PHE A 3 52.12 40.00 -7.48
C PHE A 3 51.94 38.66 -8.23
N SER A 4 53.06 37.98 -8.53
CA SER A 4 53.11 36.66 -9.17
C SER A 4 52.49 35.55 -8.30
N ARG A 5 52.69 35.58 -6.97
CA ARG A 5 52.09 34.58 -6.07
C ARG A 5 50.58 34.77 -5.94
N ILE A 6 50.10 36.01 -5.97
CA ILE A 6 48.67 36.32 -5.91
C ILE A 6 47.97 35.86 -7.19
N TRP A 7 48.58 36.07 -8.35
CA TRP A 7 48.04 35.59 -9.63
C TRP A 7 48.03 34.07 -9.75
N CYS A 8 49.07 33.37 -9.28
CA CYS A 8 49.08 31.90 -9.25
C CYS A 8 47.99 31.34 -8.34
N VAL A 9 47.74 31.96 -7.17
CA VAL A 9 46.65 31.54 -6.28
C VAL A 9 45.29 31.77 -6.91
N ILE A 10 45.09 32.90 -7.61
CA ILE A 10 43.85 33.17 -8.35
C ILE A 10 43.65 32.15 -9.47
N PHE A 11 44.68 31.82 -10.25
CA PHE A 11 44.58 30.80 -11.30
C PHE A 11 44.31 29.40 -10.75
N VAL A 12 44.87 29.03 -9.59
CA VAL A 12 44.60 27.75 -8.94
C VAL A 12 43.17 27.68 -8.39
N ILE A 13 42.65 28.78 -7.83
CA ILE A 13 41.26 28.86 -7.36
C ILE A 13 40.29 28.84 -8.55
N VAL A 14 40.57 29.57 -9.62
CA VAL A 14 39.75 29.56 -10.84
C VAL A 14 39.82 28.19 -11.53
N ALA A 15 40.98 27.53 -11.57
CA ALA A 15 41.13 26.17 -12.09
C ALA A 15 40.40 25.13 -11.21
N ALA A 16 40.42 25.28 -9.87
CA ALA A 16 39.66 24.41 -8.97
C ALA A 16 38.14 24.61 -9.10
N CYS A 17 37.68 25.83 -9.41
CA CYS A 17 36.28 26.14 -9.65
C CYS A 17 35.80 25.85 -11.09
N THR A 18 36.71 25.75 -12.07
CA THR A 18 36.38 25.43 -13.48
C THR A 18 36.67 23.98 -13.86
N CYS A 19 37.46 23.26 -13.06
CA CYS A 19 37.53 21.79 -13.06
C CYS A 19 36.32 21.19 -12.33
N GLY A 20 35.11 21.60 -12.72
CA GLY A 20 33.94 20.75 -12.63
C GLY A 20 34.11 19.62 -13.64
N ALA A 21 35.01 18.68 -13.35
CA ALA A 21 35.05 17.42 -14.06
C ALA A 21 33.62 16.86 -13.99
N ARG A 22 32.96 16.70 -15.14
CA ARG A 22 31.69 15.97 -15.22
C ARG A 22 31.93 14.66 -14.50
N THR A 23 31.35 14.53 -13.32
CA THR A 23 31.41 13.31 -12.54
C THR A 23 30.67 12.27 -13.37
N GLU A 24 31.43 11.34 -13.96
CA GLU A 24 30.86 10.29 -14.79
C GLU A 24 29.85 9.51 -13.94
N CYS A 25 28.62 9.40 -14.44
CA CYS A 25 27.59 8.66 -13.75
C CYS A 25 27.97 7.17 -13.68
N GLY A 26 27.71 6.54 -12.54
CA GLY A 26 28.06 5.14 -12.29
C GLY A 26 27.39 4.19 -13.29
N LYS A 27 28.06 3.08 -13.62
CA LYS A 27 27.52 2.05 -14.54
C LYS A 27 26.43 1.17 -13.93
N ILE A 28 26.24 1.25 -12.62
CA ILE A 28 25.25 0.48 -11.86
C ILE A 28 24.01 1.37 -11.72
N ALA A 29 22.83 0.82 -12.03
CA ALA A 29 21.57 1.53 -11.86
C ALA A 29 21.18 1.51 -10.38
N GLN A 30 20.97 2.67 -9.79
CA GLN A 30 20.83 2.85 -8.35
C GLN A 30 19.39 3.09 -7.95
N ILE A 31 18.99 2.47 -6.84
CA ILE A 31 17.72 2.69 -6.15
C ILE A 31 18.04 3.13 -4.72
N SER A 32 17.42 4.20 -4.26
CA SER A 32 17.50 4.57 -2.85
C SER A 32 16.32 3.99 -2.09
N PHE A 33 16.59 3.30 -0.99
CA PHE A 33 15.56 2.75 -0.12
C PHE A 33 15.57 3.49 1.22
N LEU A 34 14.48 4.17 1.54
CA LEU A 34 14.31 4.94 2.77
C LEU A 34 13.44 4.12 3.71
N THR A 35 14.01 3.67 4.83
CA THR A 35 13.30 2.85 5.82
C THR A 35 13.76 3.21 7.23
N THR A 36 12.98 2.79 8.22
CA THR A 36 13.24 3.02 9.64
C THR A 36 14.16 1.92 10.17
N VAL A 37 15.48 2.15 10.15
CA VAL A 37 16.44 1.22 10.76
C VAL A 37 16.48 1.41 12.29
N HIS A 38 16.16 2.62 12.75
CA HIS A 38 15.98 2.95 14.17
C HIS A 38 14.59 3.52 14.45
N ASP A 39 13.94 3.09 15.53
CA ASP A 39 12.55 3.43 15.89
C ASP A 39 12.42 4.74 16.70
N ASP A 40 13.50 5.52 16.83
CA ASP A 40 13.53 6.75 17.62
C ASP A 40 14.11 7.94 16.83
N THR A 41 13.66 9.14 17.16
CA THR A 41 14.10 10.37 16.50
C THR A 41 15.59 10.68 16.67
N SER A 42 16.23 10.13 17.71
CA SER A 42 17.67 10.20 17.94
C SER A 42 18.49 9.14 17.18
N CYS A 43 17.85 8.22 16.46
CA CYS A 43 18.49 7.14 15.70
C CYS A 43 19.38 6.22 16.58
N THR A 44 18.91 5.82 17.76
CA THR A 44 19.69 5.03 18.73
C THR A 44 19.09 3.65 19.02
N LYS A 45 17.76 3.52 18.93
CA LYS A 45 17.01 2.30 19.19
C LYS A 45 16.82 1.53 17.89
N VAL A 46 17.63 0.51 17.68
CA VAL A 46 17.58 -0.34 16.48
C VAL A 46 16.23 -1.05 16.35
N SER A 47 15.66 -1.01 15.16
CA SER A 47 14.42 -1.69 14.76
C SER A 47 14.74 -3.07 14.18
N THR A 48 14.14 -4.14 14.69
CA THR A 48 14.35 -5.50 14.16
C THR A 48 13.89 -5.62 12.71
N LYS A 49 12.70 -5.08 12.44
CA LYS A 49 12.13 -4.93 11.09
C LYS A 49 13.06 -4.13 10.18
N GLY A 50 13.58 -3.01 10.68
CA GLY A 50 14.51 -2.16 9.95
C GLY A 50 15.79 -2.87 9.53
N VAL A 51 16.39 -3.67 10.43
CA VAL A 51 17.59 -4.47 10.12
C VAL A 51 17.29 -5.58 9.11
N ILE A 52 16.15 -6.26 9.24
CA ILE A 52 15.72 -7.28 8.26
C ILE A 52 15.60 -6.65 6.86
N LEU A 53 14.94 -5.50 6.74
CA LEU A 53 14.79 -4.79 5.48
C LEU A 53 16.12 -4.26 4.93
N TYR A 54 17.03 -3.82 5.80
CA TYR A 54 18.37 -3.37 5.43
C TYR A 54 19.21 -4.49 4.80
N GLU A 55 19.27 -5.68 5.43
CA GLU A 55 20.00 -6.82 4.87
C GLU A 55 19.27 -7.45 3.66
N ALA A 56 17.93 -7.47 3.67
CA ALA A 56 17.14 -7.93 2.55
C ALA A 56 17.39 -7.09 1.29
N ALA A 57 17.49 -5.77 1.40
CA ALA A 57 17.79 -4.89 0.27
C ALA A 57 19.11 -5.29 -0.43
N LYS A 58 20.17 -5.56 0.36
CA LYS A 58 21.46 -6.01 -0.17
C LYS A 58 21.35 -7.38 -0.84
N LEU A 59 20.73 -8.33 -0.15
CA LEU A 59 20.54 -9.69 -0.64
C LEU A 59 19.75 -9.73 -1.95
N LEU A 60 18.66 -8.95 -2.05
CA LEU A 60 17.83 -8.88 -3.26
C LEU A 60 18.60 -8.30 -4.44
N ALA A 61 19.43 -7.28 -4.23
CA ALA A 61 20.31 -6.74 -5.26
C ALA A 61 21.34 -7.79 -5.74
N GLU A 62 21.96 -8.52 -4.83
CA GLU A 62 22.89 -9.62 -5.16
C GLU A 62 22.21 -10.73 -5.95
N ILE A 63 21.04 -11.18 -5.49
CA ILE A 63 20.24 -12.21 -6.16
C ILE A 63 19.91 -11.78 -7.59
N HIS A 64 19.46 -10.54 -7.80
CA HIS A 64 19.16 -10.02 -9.13
C HIS A 64 20.41 -9.96 -10.03
N ASN A 65 21.53 -9.48 -9.48
CA ASN A 65 22.79 -9.34 -10.21
C ASN A 65 23.44 -10.69 -10.56
N ASN A 66 23.22 -11.73 -9.74
CA ASN A 66 23.72 -13.08 -10.00
C ASN A 66 22.84 -13.85 -11.00
N LYS A 67 21.52 -13.61 -10.98
CA LYS A 67 20.56 -14.30 -11.87
C LYS A 67 20.52 -13.71 -13.28
N THR A 68 20.86 -12.44 -13.44
CA THR A 68 20.66 -11.74 -14.71
C THR A 68 21.96 -11.16 -15.24
N ASP A 69 22.22 -11.40 -16.52
CA ASP A 69 23.26 -10.65 -17.23
C ASP A 69 22.84 -9.18 -17.46
N GLY A 70 21.69 -8.70 -16.97
CA GLY A 70 21.11 -7.40 -17.33
C GLY A 70 21.85 -6.17 -16.78
N PHE A 71 21.10 -5.07 -16.55
CA PHE A 71 21.62 -3.94 -15.79
C PHE A 71 21.93 -4.40 -14.37
N LYS A 72 23.14 -4.08 -13.89
CA LYS A 72 23.48 -4.24 -12.49
C LYS A 72 22.69 -3.23 -11.67
N ILE A 73 22.05 -3.71 -10.61
CA ILE A 73 21.27 -2.89 -9.70
C ILE A 73 22.03 -2.74 -8.39
N GLY A 74 22.12 -1.51 -7.91
CA GLY A 74 22.58 -1.17 -6.58
C GLY A 74 21.41 -0.63 -5.76
N ILE A 75 21.33 -1.02 -4.50
CA ILE A 75 20.33 -0.52 -3.56
C ILE A 75 21.08 0.07 -2.38
N THR A 76 20.86 1.35 -2.14
CA THR A 76 21.45 2.06 -1.00
C THR A 76 20.36 2.37 0.00
N VAL A 77 20.51 1.86 1.21
CA VAL A 77 19.52 2.04 2.29
C VAL A 77 19.88 3.27 3.11
N PHE A 78 18.89 4.13 3.35
CA PHE A 78 19.02 5.34 4.15
C PHE A 78 18.01 5.32 5.30
N ASP A 79 18.53 5.46 6.51
CA ASP A 79 17.73 5.43 7.73
C ASP A 79 16.96 6.74 7.93
N THR A 80 15.65 6.62 8.10
CA THR A 80 14.72 7.72 8.37
C THR A 80 14.53 8.01 9.86
N CYS A 81 14.96 7.10 10.74
CA CYS A 81 14.79 7.21 12.19
C CYS A 81 13.34 7.49 12.63
N GLY A 82 12.36 6.98 11.87
CA GLY A 82 10.93 7.07 12.19
C GLY A 82 10.33 8.48 12.17
N SER A 83 11.05 9.50 11.68
CA SER A 83 10.62 10.91 11.79
C SER A 83 10.65 11.65 10.46
N ILE A 84 9.86 12.72 10.35
CA ILE A 84 9.83 13.59 9.16
C ILE A 84 11.22 14.20 8.91
N THR A 85 11.86 14.72 9.95
CA THR A 85 13.21 15.31 9.86
C THR A 85 14.25 14.28 9.42
N GLY A 86 14.19 13.06 9.98
CA GLY A 86 15.08 11.98 9.59
C GLY A 86 14.83 11.51 8.15
N ALA A 87 13.56 11.40 7.71
CA ALA A 87 13.21 11.08 6.33
C ALA A 87 13.71 12.12 5.33
N LEU A 88 13.58 13.42 5.63
CA LEU A 88 14.13 14.49 4.80
C LEU A 88 15.66 14.43 4.73
N LYS A 89 16.32 14.18 5.87
CA LYS A 89 17.78 14.00 5.93
C LYS A 89 18.24 12.79 5.12
N ALA A 90 17.52 11.67 5.20
CA ALA A 90 17.77 10.46 4.44
C ALA A 90 17.64 10.71 2.93
N MET A 91 16.58 11.40 2.50
CA MET A 91 16.38 11.80 1.11
C MET A 91 17.50 12.74 0.61
N MET A 92 17.89 13.75 1.40
CA MET A 92 18.99 14.64 1.01
C MET A 92 20.31 13.87 0.85
N LYS A 93 20.60 12.92 1.75
CA LYS A 93 21.74 12.01 1.61
C LYS A 93 21.65 11.16 0.34
N ALA A 94 20.46 10.64 0.01
CA ALA A 94 20.22 9.86 -1.19
C ALA A 94 20.50 10.67 -2.47
N LEU A 95 20.03 11.92 -2.54
CA LEU A 95 20.27 12.79 -3.69
C LEU A 95 21.75 13.17 -3.85
N VAL A 96 22.43 13.47 -2.74
CA VAL A 96 23.88 13.76 -2.75
C VAL A 96 24.67 12.53 -3.18
N TRP A 97 24.31 11.36 -2.66
CA TRP A 97 24.93 10.09 -3.00
C TRP A 97 24.74 9.73 -4.47
N ALA A 98 23.54 9.92 -5.01
CA ALA A 98 23.22 9.62 -6.40
C ALA A 98 23.86 10.60 -7.39
N ASN A 99 24.36 11.74 -6.92
CA ASN A 99 24.78 12.90 -7.71
C ASN A 99 23.62 13.49 -8.52
N ILE A 100 23.33 14.78 -8.32
CA ILE A 100 22.19 15.47 -8.94
C ILE A 100 22.21 15.36 -10.46
N ASN A 101 23.40 15.32 -11.07
CA ASN A 101 23.56 15.18 -12.52
C ASN A 101 23.20 13.78 -13.05
N CYS A 102 23.00 12.79 -12.19
CA CYS A 102 22.77 11.39 -12.51
C CYS A 102 21.40 10.86 -12.02
N LEU A 103 20.50 11.75 -11.57
CA LEU A 103 19.20 11.41 -10.96
C LEU A 103 18.15 10.80 -11.91
N HIS A 104 18.54 10.41 -13.12
CA HIS A 104 17.64 9.80 -14.09
C HIS A 104 18.21 8.51 -14.68
N PRO A 105 17.34 7.63 -15.22
CA PRO A 105 17.77 6.39 -15.84
C PRO A 105 18.70 6.65 -17.04
N PRO A 106 19.69 5.77 -17.26
CA PRO A 106 19.86 4.45 -16.63
C PRO A 106 20.58 4.43 -15.27
N HIS A 107 21.02 5.58 -14.76
CA HIS A 107 21.93 5.63 -13.61
C HIS A 107 21.19 5.60 -12.28
N TYR A 108 20.06 6.31 -12.18
CA TYR A 108 19.23 6.36 -11.00
C TYR A 108 17.78 6.06 -11.36
N LEU A 109 17.18 5.09 -10.69
CA LEU A 109 15.86 4.56 -11.04
C LEU A 109 14.75 5.20 -10.21
N GLY A 110 15.04 5.59 -8.97
CA GLY A 110 14.07 6.24 -8.11
C GLY A 110 14.25 5.88 -6.64
N ILE A 111 13.19 6.14 -5.88
CA ILE A 111 13.16 5.96 -4.44
C ILE A 111 12.09 4.92 -4.06
N ILE A 112 12.35 4.13 -3.02
CA ILE A 112 11.39 3.23 -2.35
C ILE A 112 11.25 3.69 -0.90
N GLY A 113 10.02 3.82 -0.39
CA GLY A 113 9.75 4.28 0.99
C GLY A 113 10.10 5.76 1.22
N PRO A 114 9.63 6.42 2.28
CA PRO A 114 9.39 5.82 3.59
C PRO A 114 8.00 5.23 3.77
N ASP A 115 7.84 4.49 4.86
CA ASP A 115 6.65 3.67 5.14
C ASP A 115 5.40 4.47 5.53
N THR A 116 5.56 5.63 6.17
CA THR A 116 4.43 6.45 6.62
C THR A 116 4.03 7.50 5.60
N MET A 117 2.74 7.78 5.49
CA MET A 117 2.22 8.80 4.56
C MET A 117 2.82 10.18 4.81
N THR A 118 2.90 10.59 6.08
CA THR A 118 3.43 11.91 6.46
C THR A 118 4.90 12.09 6.04
N ASN A 119 5.72 11.06 6.22
CA ASN A 119 7.12 11.08 5.79
C ASN A 119 7.22 11.01 4.25
N ALA A 120 6.37 10.23 3.60
CA ALA A 120 6.33 10.11 2.15
C ALA A 120 5.97 11.43 1.47
N GLU A 121 4.94 12.14 1.97
CA GLU A 121 4.55 13.46 1.48
C GLU A 121 5.64 14.51 1.69
N ALA A 122 6.34 14.47 2.84
CA ALA A 122 7.44 15.39 3.10
C ALA A 122 8.60 15.19 2.11
N VAL A 123 8.98 13.94 1.86
CA VAL A 123 10.00 13.57 0.86
C VAL A 123 9.56 13.93 -0.56
N HIS A 124 8.29 13.68 -0.88
CA HIS A 124 7.70 13.92 -2.20
C HIS A 124 7.78 15.38 -2.65
N LYS A 125 7.64 16.34 -1.73
CA LYS A 125 7.78 17.77 -2.03
C LYS A 125 9.13 18.13 -2.66
N VAL A 126 10.18 17.37 -2.36
CA VAL A 126 11.51 17.57 -2.94
C VAL A 126 11.70 16.73 -4.20
N THR A 127 11.27 15.47 -4.18
CA THR A 127 11.48 14.54 -5.30
C THR A 127 10.66 14.90 -6.53
N SER A 128 9.48 15.49 -6.34
CA SER A 128 8.63 16.00 -7.44
C SER A 128 9.27 17.15 -8.21
N ILE A 129 9.99 18.05 -7.53
CA ILE A 129 10.76 19.13 -8.18
C ILE A 129 11.89 18.56 -9.05
N LEU A 130 12.45 17.42 -8.63
CA LEU A 130 13.53 16.71 -9.33
C LEU A 130 13.02 15.65 -10.31
N GLU A 131 11.70 15.53 -10.49
CA GLU A 131 11.07 14.54 -11.38
C GLU A 131 11.51 13.09 -11.11
N VAL A 132 11.80 12.77 -9.84
CA VAL A 132 12.23 11.45 -9.41
C VAL A 132 11.01 10.65 -8.93
N PRO A 133 10.68 9.51 -9.56
CA PRO A 133 9.58 8.68 -9.11
C PRO A 133 9.90 7.99 -7.79
N HIS A 134 8.83 7.73 -7.06
CA HIS A 134 8.87 7.23 -5.70
C HIS A 134 7.81 6.15 -5.54
N ILE A 135 8.19 4.95 -5.12
CA ILE A 135 7.28 3.86 -4.78
C ILE A 135 7.06 3.83 -3.28
N VAL A 136 5.80 3.94 -2.86
CA VAL A 136 5.36 3.91 -1.46
C VAL A 136 4.19 2.95 -1.26
N LYS A 137 3.93 2.58 -0.01
CA LYS A 137 2.76 1.78 0.37
C LYS A 137 1.46 2.58 0.30
N PRO A 138 1.34 3.74 0.97
CA PRO A 138 0.07 4.47 1.02
C PRO A 138 -0.39 4.92 -0.37
N SER A 139 -1.69 4.85 -0.60
CA SER A 139 -2.32 5.31 -1.84
C SER A 139 -2.19 6.82 -1.97
N SER A 140 -1.58 7.30 -3.05
CA SER A 140 -1.47 8.74 -3.35
C SER A 140 -1.89 9.03 -4.79
N ILE A 141 -2.46 10.20 -5.00
CA ILE A 141 -2.77 10.77 -6.32
C ILE A 141 -1.67 11.74 -6.79
N SER A 142 -0.64 11.96 -5.98
CA SER A 142 0.41 12.93 -6.26
C SER A 142 1.30 12.46 -7.43
N PRO A 143 1.66 13.36 -8.36
CA PRO A 143 2.53 13.00 -9.48
C PRO A 143 3.91 12.56 -8.96
N TYR A 144 4.52 11.53 -9.53
CA TYR A 144 5.80 10.94 -9.08
C TYR A 144 5.75 10.19 -7.74
N LEU A 145 4.61 10.16 -7.04
CA LEU A 145 4.40 9.32 -5.86
C LEU A 145 3.43 8.19 -6.20
N HIS A 146 3.97 6.99 -6.38
CA HIS A 146 3.22 5.83 -6.84
C HIS A 146 3.01 4.82 -5.72
N SER A 147 1.77 4.34 -5.60
CA SER A 147 1.43 3.32 -4.61
C SER A 147 1.63 1.91 -5.17
N LEU A 148 2.44 1.12 -4.48
CA LEU A 148 2.51 -0.32 -4.62
C LEU A 148 1.66 -0.95 -3.52
N ALA A 149 0.57 -1.60 -3.93
CA ALA A 149 -0.37 -2.19 -2.98
C ALA A 149 0.33 -3.26 -2.12
N GLU A 150 0.07 -3.23 -0.82
CA GLU A 150 0.47 -4.31 0.07
C GLU A 150 -0.35 -5.57 -0.21
N GLU A 151 0.25 -6.71 0.13
CA GLU A 151 -0.44 -7.99 0.08
C GLU A 151 -1.66 -7.97 1.01
N SER A 152 -2.81 -8.48 0.55
CA SER A 152 -4.05 -8.46 1.32
C SER A 152 -4.14 -9.64 2.29
N ASN A 153 -4.59 -9.42 3.51
CA ASN A 153 -4.93 -10.48 4.49
C ASN A 153 -6.10 -11.41 4.07
N SER A 154 -6.77 -11.12 2.95
CA SER A 154 -7.92 -11.90 2.46
C SER A 154 -7.60 -13.38 2.25
N TYR A 155 -6.40 -13.72 1.79
CA TYR A 155 -6.06 -15.11 1.47
C TYR A 155 -5.97 -15.97 2.73
N LEU A 156 -5.42 -15.43 3.84
CA LEU A 156 -5.39 -16.11 5.14
C LEU A 156 -6.80 -16.42 5.61
N VAL A 157 -7.71 -15.43 5.58
CA VAL A 157 -9.11 -15.60 5.97
C VAL A 157 -9.81 -16.68 5.14
N LYS A 158 -9.63 -16.68 3.82
CA LYS A 158 -10.23 -17.72 2.95
C LYS A 158 -9.62 -19.10 3.21
N GLY A 159 -8.33 -19.19 3.50
CA GLY A 159 -7.67 -20.43 3.92
C GLY A 159 -8.26 -20.99 5.22
N ILE A 160 -8.43 -20.13 6.23
CA ILE A 160 -9.04 -20.49 7.53
C ILE A 160 -10.44 -21.04 7.35
N LEU A 161 -11.31 -20.29 6.65
CA LEU A 161 -12.70 -20.68 6.45
C LEU A 161 -12.81 -21.99 5.66
N ARG A 162 -11.88 -22.25 4.74
CA ARG A 162 -11.83 -23.52 4.01
C ARG A 162 -11.45 -24.69 4.90
N MET A 163 -10.48 -24.49 5.81
CA MET A 163 -10.14 -25.53 6.79
C MET A 163 -11.29 -25.80 7.75
N ILE A 164 -11.94 -24.76 8.26
CA ILE A 164 -13.14 -24.87 9.11
C ILE A 164 -14.25 -25.66 8.42
N GLU A 165 -14.48 -25.39 7.13
CA GLU A 165 -15.46 -26.10 6.31
C GLU A 165 -15.14 -27.60 6.19
N ILE A 166 -13.88 -27.94 5.90
CA ILE A 166 -13.42 -29.34 5.78
C ILE A 166 -13.53 -30.07 7.13
N LEU A 167 -13.19 -29.38 8.21
CA LEU A 167 -13.31 -29.88 9.58
C LEU A 167 -14.76 -29.92 10.08
N LYS A 168 -15.72 -29.39 9.29
CA LYS A 168 -17.15 -29.34 9.62
C LYS A 168 -17.45 -28.65 10.94
N TRP A 169 -16.60 -27.71 11.37
CA TRP A 169 -16.85 -26.95 12.60
C TRP A 169 -18.03 -26.01 12.42
N LYS A 170 -18.91 -25.95 13.43
CA LYS A 170 -20.04 -25.01 13.50
C LYS A 170 -19.77 -23.82 14.42
N SER A 171 -18.86 -24.01 15.37
CA SER A 171 -18.42 -22.99 16.32
C SER A 171 -16.92 -23.13 16.59
N PHE A 172 -16.27 -22.00 16.90
CA PHE A 172 -14.88 -21.97 17.35
C PHE A 172 -14.61 -20.75 18.22
N THR A 173 -13.60 -20.87 19.08
CA THR A 173 -13.01 -19.74 19.82
C THR A 173 -11.92 -19.09 18.98
N LEU A 174 -11.98 -17.78 18.78
CA LEU A 174 -10.96 -17.00 18.09
C LEU A 174 -10.02 -16.37 19.12
N VAL A 175 -8.72 -16.67 18.99
CA VAL A 175 -7.65 -16.12 19.83
C VAL A 175 -6.69 -15.34 18.94
N ALA A 176 -6.53 -14.07 19.24
CA ALA A 176 -5.58 -13.19 18.58
C ALA A 176 -4.72 -12.53 19.66
N ASN A 177 -3.41 -12.77 19.66
CA ASN A 177 -2.50 -12.05 20.54
C ASN A 177 -2.31 -10.63 19.98
N VAL A 178 -3.18 -9.72 20.39
CA VAL A 178 -3.09 -8.31 20.00
C VAL A 178 -2.00 -7.64 20.86
N ASN A 179 -0.88 -7.30 20.25
CA ASN A 179 -0.05 -6.22 20.76
C ASN A 179 -0.60 -4.91 20.18
N GLU A 180 -0.50 -3.79 20.91
CA GLU A 180 -1.10 -2.49 20.55
C GLU A 180 -0.72 -1.94 19.15
N ASN A 181 0.30 -2.49 18.49
CA ASN A 181 0.79 -2.04 17.18
C ASN A 181 0.61 -3.07 16.05
N ASP A 182 -0.10 -4.17 16.26
CA ASP A 182 -0.27 -5.21 15.24
C ASP A 182 -1.64 -5.09 14.53
N ASP A 183 -1.72 -4.09 13.65
CA ASP A 183 -2.90 -3.83 12.81
C ASP A 183 -3.25 -5.03 11.92
N ASP A 184 -2.26 -5.84 11.52
CA ASP A 184 -2.46 -6.98 10.63
C ASP A 184 -3.25 -8.10 11.33
N VAL A 185 -2.86 -8.48 12.54
CA VAL A 185 -3.56 -9.51 13.33
C VAL A 185 -5.00 -9.09 13.63
N GLN A 186 -5.22 -7.83 14.03
CA GLN A 186 -6.56 -7.30 14.27
C GLN A 186 -7.41 -7.31 12.99
N ASN A 187 -6.83 -6.91 11.85
CA ASN A 187 -7.52 -6.90 10.58
C ASN A 187 -7.90 -8.32 10.10
N ILE A 188 -7.02 -9.32 10.30
CA ILE A 188 -7.33 -10.72 10.02
C ILE A 188 -8.48 -11.18 10.92
N ALA A 189 -8.39 -10.94 12.23
CA ALA A 189 -9.41 -11.35 13.20
C ALA A 189 -10.78 -10.75 12.87
N LYS A 190 -10.83 -9.42 12.64
CA LYS A 190 -12.06 -8.70 12.28
C LYS A 190 -12.69 -9.25 10.99
N LYS A 191 -11.88 -9.42 9.94
CA LYS A 191 -12.37 -9.91 8.66
C LYS A 191 -12.82 -11.37 8.73
N LEU A 192 -12.10 -12.19 9.49
CA LEU A 192 -12.49 -13.58 9.75
C LEU A 192 -13.82 -13.66 10.47
N THR A 193 -14.04 -12.86 11.51
CA THR A 193 -15.31 -12.84 12.25
C THR A 193 -16.48 -12.46 11.35
N ILE A 194 -16.34 -11.41 10.52
CA ILE A 194 -17.37 -10.98 9.56
C ILE A 194 -17.68 -12.10 8.56
N ASP A 195 -16.66 -12.67 7.92
CA ASP A 195 -16.85 -13.72 6.90
C ASP A 195 -17.38 -15.03 7.52
N ALA A 196 -17.02 -15.35 8.76
CA ALA A 196 -17.51 -16.51 9.49
C ALA A 196 -19.00 -16.38 9.85
N ILE A 197 -19.42 -15.21 10.34
CA ILE A 197 -20.85 -14.90 10.61
C ILE A 197 -21.65 -14.99 9.31
N ALA A 198 -21.13 -14.47 8.20
CA ALA A 198 -21.78 -14.57 6.89
C ALA A 198 -21.97 -16.04 6.44
N LYS A 199 -21.07 -16.94 6.86
CA LYS A 199 -21.17 -18.40 6.67
C LYS A 199 -21.99 -19.12 7.76
N LYS A 200 -22.67 -18.39 8.66
CA LYS A 200 -23.47 -18.91 9.77
C LYS A 200 -22.66 -19.73 10.79
N LEU A 201 -21.38 -19.41 10.96
CA LEU A 201 -20.53 -19.98 12.00
C LEU A 201 -20.67 -19.17 13.30
N CYS A 202 -20.59 -19.84 14.44
CA CYS A 202 -20.55 -19.19 15.75
C CYS A 202 -19.10 -18.91 16.15
N VAL A 203 -18.77 -17.63 16.37
CA VAL A 203 -17.42 -17.20 16.75
C VAL A 203 -17.48 -16.68 18.19
N ILE A 204 -16.65 -17.26 19.06
CA ILE A 204 -16.46 -16.78 20.43
C ILE A 204 -15.10 -16.06 20.44
N VAL A 205 -15.11 -14.74 20.58
CA VAL A 205 -13.86 -13.96 20.70
C VAL A 205 -13.38 -14.07 22.13
N HIS A 206 -12.12 -14.45 22.32
CA HIS A 206 -11.54 -14.61 23.65
C HIS A 206 -10.88 -13.30 24.11
N ASP A 207 -11.42 -12.70 25.18
CA ASP A 207 -11.00 -11.39 25.68
C ASP A 207 -9.97 -11.48 26.83
N ASN A 208 -9.16 -12.56 26.90
CA ASN A 208 -8.12 -12.81 27.92
C ASN A 208 -8.60 -12.93 29.39
N ASP A 209 -9.88 -12.73 29.69
CA ASP A 209 -10.40 -12.65 31.07
C ASP A 209 -11.16 -13.91 31.55
N GLU A 210 -11.51 -14.87 30.69
CA GLU A 210 -12.25 -16.10 31.07
C GLU A 210 -11.64 -17.38 30.47
N GLU A 211 -11.59 -18.48 31.22
CA GLU A 211 -11.07 -19.81 30.81
C GLU A 211 -11.96 -20.56 29.78
N ASP A 212 -12.89 -19.89 29.12
CA ASP A 212 -13.89 -20.50 28.23
C ASP A 212 -13.33 -20.76 26.82
N TYR A 213 -12.35 -21.66 26.74
CA TYR A 213 -11.94 -22.24 25.46
C TYR A 213 -12.92 -23.34 25.04
N THR A 214 -13.46 -23.24 23.82
CA THR A 214 -14.18 -24.36 23.21
C THR A 214 -13.21 -25.46 22.75
N SER A 215 -13.76 -26.62 22.37
CA SER A 215 -12.97 -27.73 21.80
C SER A 215 -12.32 -27.37 20.45
N HIS A 216 -12.74 -26.29 19.79
CA HIS A 216 -12.21 -25.83 18.51
C HIS A 216 -11.68 -24.40 18.63
N ILE A 217 -10.39 -24.23 18.41
CA ILE A 217 -9.72 -22.93 18.60
C ILE A 217 -9.04 -22.51 17.31
N VAL A 218 -9.25 -21.26 16.91
CA VAL A 218 -8.50 -20.61 15.84
C VAL A 218 -7.55 -19.60 16.47
N HIS A 219 -6.25 -19.78 16.28
CA HIS A 219 -5.24 -18.87 16.81
C HIS A 219 -4.52 -18.14 15.66
N ILE A 220 -4.51 -16.81 15.69
CA ILE A 220 -3.79 -15.97 14.72
C ILE A 220 -2.44 -15.56 15.30
N GLY A 221 -1.37 -15.75 14.51
CA GLY A 221 0.00 -15.48 14.91
C GLY A 221 0.57 -16.55 15.83
N LYS A 222 1.71 -16.24 16.46
CA LYS A 222 2.45 -17.16 17.33
C LYS A 222 1.82 -17.29 18.73
N PRO A 223 1.35 -18.49 19.14
CA PRO A 223 0.81 -18.68 20.48
C PRO A 223 1.90 -18.64 21.55
N LYS A 224 1.58 -18.12 22.75
CA LYS A 224 2.45 -18.20 23.93
C LYS A 224 2.56 -19.66 24.40
N LYS A 225 3.67 -20.04 25.07
CA LYS A 225 3.84 -21.44 25.52
C LYS A 225 2.75 -21.90 26.51
N LYS A 226 2.23 -20.98 27.34
CA LYS A 226 1.21 -21.29 28.36
C LYS A 226 -0.15 -21.65 27.76
N PHE A 227 -0.50 -21.05 26.62
CA PHE A 227 -1.74 -21.30 25.88
C PHE A 227 -2.03 -22.80 25.64
N PHE A 228 -1.00 -23.57 25.33
CA PHE A 228 -1.13 -25.01 25.06
C PHE A 228 -1.42 -25.87 26.30
N ASN A 229 -1.26 -25.31 27.50
CA ASN A 229 -1.58 -25.95 28.76
C ASN A 229 -2.98 -25.57 29.26
N GLU A 230 -3.48 -24.39 28.86
CA GLU A 230 -4.80 -23.88 29.24
C GLU A 230 -5.93 -24.62 28.50
N SER A 231 -5.70 -24.96 27.23
CA SER A 231 -6.59 -25.81 26.46
C SER A 231 -6.17 -27.28 26.58
N THR A 232 -7.10 -28.17 26.94
CA THR A 232 -6.85 -29.62 27.01
C THR A 232 -7.77 -30.39 26.08
N ASN A 233 -7.19 -31.29 25.28
CA ASN A 233 -7.89 -32.08 24.25
C ASN A 233 -8.65 -31.27 23.19
N ALA A 234 -8.21 -30.04 22.91
CA ALA A 234 -8.78 -29.22 21.84
C ALA A 234 -8.14 -29.51 20.47
N THR A 235 -8.86 -29.18 19.40
CA THR A 235 -8.30 -29.03 18.05
C THR A 235 -8.01 -27.56 17.80
N ILE A 236 -6.74 -27.21 17.57
CA ILE A 236 -6.26 -25.85 17.43
C ILE A 236 -5.79 -25.64 16.00
N LEU A 237 -6.40 -24.72 15.27
CA LEU A 237 -5.94 -24.23 13.97
C LEU A 237 -5.12 -22.95 14.18
N ILE A 238 -3.80 -23.04 13.99
CA ILE A 238 -2.86 -21.92 14.08
C ILE A 238 -2.61 -21.39 12.67
N ILE A 239 -2.66 -20.07 12.52
CA ILE A 239 -2.33 -19.38 11.27
C ILE A 239 -1.20 -18.42 11.52
N SER A 240 -0.13 -18.51 10.73
CA SER A 240 1.02 -17.62 10.85
C SER A 240 1.61 -17.32 9.48
N GLU A 241 2.03 -16.07 9.28
CA GLU A 241 2.88 -15.71 8.14
C GLU A 241 4.37 -16.02 8.43
N GLY A 242 4.70 -16.42 9.66
CA GLY A 242 6.03 -16.78 10.11
C GLY A 242 6.37 -18.26 9.96
N ASN A 243 7.46 -18.67 10.61
CA ASN A 243 7.92 -20.06 10.66
C ASN A 243 7.87 -20.59 12.10
N LEU A 244 6.84 -21.37 12.39
CA LEU A 244 6.51 -21.92 13.69
C LEU A 244 6.82 -23.42 13.81
N LYS A 245 7.30 -24.07 12.74
CA LYS A 245 7.58 -25.52 12.73
C LYS A 245 8.45 -25.96 13.91
N ASP A 246 9.60 -25.33 14.10
CA ASP A 246 10.53 -25.66 15.19
C ASP A 246 9.97 -25.29 16.56
N TYR A 247 9.20 -24.22 16.65
CA TYR A 247 8.54 -23.80 17.88
C TYR A 247 7.52 -24.86 18.33
N LEU A 248 6.61 -25.25 17.43
CA LEU A 248 5.55 -26.21 17.71
C LEU A 248 6.10 -27.61 17.94
N ASN A 249 7.19 -28.01 17.27
CA ASN A 249 7.86 -29.29 17.54
C ASN A 249 8.34 -29.41 18.99
N ARG A 250 8.78 -28.29 19.61
CA ARG A 250 9.24 -28.26 21.01
C ARG A 250 8.09 -28.19 22.04
N VAL A 251 6.89 -27.81 21.61
CA VAL A 251 5.71 -27.76 22.49
C VAL A 251 5.24 -29.18 22.81
N LYS A 252 4.99 -29.45 24.09
CA LYS A 252 4.30 -30.67 24.54
C LYS A 252 2.86 -30.28 24.84
N SER A 253 1.90 -30.89 24.16
CA SER A 253 0.47 -30.65 24.38
C SER A 253 -0.29 -31.95 24.16
N THR A 254 -1.46 -32.07 24.78
CA THR A 254 -2.43 -33.15 24.50
C THR A 254 -3.34 -32.82 23.32
N ASN A 255 -3.32 -31.56 22.86
CA ASN A 255 -4.14 -31.05 21.79
C ASN A 255 -3.72 -31.59 20.42
N THR A 256 -4.63 -31.50 19.46
CA THR A 256 -4.28 -31.65 18.05
C THR A 256 -4.08 -30.27 17.45
N ILE A 257 -2.91 -30.04 16.85
CA ILE A 257 -2.53 -28.75 16.31
C ILE A 257 -2.50 -28.87 14.79
N LEU A 258 -3.33 -28.09 14.10
CA LEU A 258 -3.23 -27.82 12.68
C LEU A 258 -2.50 -26.49 12.50
N LEU A 259 -1.52 -26.47 11.62
CA LEU A 259 -0.75 -25.28 11.31
C LEU A 259 -0.96 -24.95 9.83
N LEU A 260 -1.39 -23.72 9.58
CA LEU A 260 -1.55 -23.14 8.25
C LEU A 260 -0.57 -21.98 8.11
N GLU A 261 0.52 -22.20 7.37
CA GLU A 261 1.61 -21.23 7.21
C GLU A 261 1.69 -20.69 5.78
N ASP A 262 2.07 -19.44 5.58
CA ASP A 262 2.45 -18.98 4.23
C ASP A 262 3.69 -19.76 3.76
N SER A 263 3.57 -20.45 2.63
CA SER A 263 4.68 -21.21 2.02
C SER A 263 5.90 -20.34 1.63
N ARG A 264 5.76 -19.01 1.63
CA ARG A 264 6.82 -18.02 1.33
C ARG A 264 7.43 -17.42 2.60
N ASN A 265 7.41 -18.17 3.71
CA ASN A 265 7.96 -17.79 5.01
C ASN A 265 9.48 -18.05 5.16
N ILE A 266 10.19 -18.33 4.06
CA ILE A 266 11.65 -18.53 4.05
C ILE A 266 12.27 -17.75 2.89
N VAL A 267 13.31 -16.97 3.19
CA VAL A 267 14.24 -16.40 2.21
C VAL A 267 15.64 -16.92 2.53
N ASN A 268 16.20 -17.71 1.61
CA ASN A 268 17.50 -18.34 1.81
C ASN A 268 18.57 -17.29 2.15
N ASP A 269 19.44 -17.63 3.11
CA ASP A 269 20.54 -16.81 3.63
C ASP A 269 20.13 -15.52 4.37
N LEU A 270 18.87 -15.08 4.33
CA LEU A 270 18.46 -13.83 4.96
C LEU A 270 18.55 -13.89 6.49
N GLU A 271 18.00 -14.93 7.11
CA GLU A 271 18.04 -15.12 8.58
C GLU A 271 19.49 -15.07 9.09
N TRP A 272 20.38 -15.86 8.49
CA TRP A 272 21.80 -15.86 8.84
C TRP A 272 22.46 -14.49 8.64
N ARG A 273 22.15 -13.75 7.55
CA ARG A 273 22.71 -12.41 7.33
C ARG A 273 22.24 -11.40 8.37
N VAL A 274 20.96 -11.46 8.74
CA VAL A 274 20.39 -10.57 9.77
C VAL A 274 21.06 -10.85 11.11
N GLU A 275 21.16 -12.12 11.50
CA GLU A 275 21.81 -12.51 12.76
C GLU A 275 23.29 -12.13 12.83
N ASN A 276 23.98 -12.04 11.68
CA ASN A 276 25.38 -11.61 11.58
C ASN A 276 25.56 -10.14 11.18
N SER A 277 24.48 -9.35 11.09
CA SER A 277 24.57 -7.94 10.71
C SER A 277 25.23 -7.12 11.82
N GLU A 278 26.01 -6.10 11.44
CA GLU A 278 26.64 -5.17 12.40
C GLU A 278 25.61 -4.43 13.27
N TRP A 279 24.39 -4.23 12.74
CA TRP A 279 23.28 -3.61 13.45
C TRP A 279 22.59 -4.56 14.44
N TRP A 280 22.83 -5.87 14.33
CA TRP A 280 22.22 -6.88 15.18
C TRP A 280 23.06 -7.07 16.44
N THR A 281 22.52 -6.71 17.61
CA THR A 281 23.26 -6.68 18.87
C THR A 281 22.74 -7.69 19.89
N HIS A 282 23.31 -8.91 19.88
CA HIS A 282 22.98 -9.95 20.88
C HIS A 282 23.10 -9.48 22.36
N LYS A 283 23.90 -8.45 22.64
CA LYS A 283 24.26 -8.02 23.99
C LYS A 283 23.20 -7.20 24.73
N ASN A 284 22.22 -6.61 24.03
CA ASN A 284 21.19 -5.77 24.65
C ASN A 284 19.76 -6.34 24.56
N GLY A 285 19.61 -7.61 24.17
CA GLY A 285 18.28 -8.24 24.00
C GLY A 285 17.52 -7.77 22.76
N SER A 286 18.20 -7.21 21.75
CA SER A 286 17.57 -6.72 20.52
C SER A 286 17.25 -7.89 19.58
N GLY A 287 15.98 -8.29 19.59
CA GLY A 287 15.32 -9.01 18.51
C GLY A 287 15.64 -10.48 18.36
N LYS A 288 14.62 -11.26 18.00
CA LYS A 288 14.81 -12.52 17.28
C LYS A 288 14.44 -12.25 15.83
N TYR A 289 15.11 -12.91 14.87
CA TYR A 289 14.62 -12.93 13.51
C TYR A 289 13.15 -13.37 13.50
N ASP A 290 12.32 -12.55 12.88
CA ASP A 290 10.89 -12.80 12.76
C ASP A 290 10.52 -12.97 11.29
N ALA A 291 10.06 -14.17 10.96
CA ALA A 291 9.64 -14.49 9.60
C ALA A 291 8.33 -13.78 9.22
N GLU A 292 7.55 -13.28 10.18
CA GLU A 292 6.34 -12.48 9.89
C GLU A 292 6.71 -11.18 9.15
N GLU A 293 7.92 -10.64 9.34
CA GLU A 293 8.42 -9.47 8.61
C GLU A 293 8.76 -9.75 7.13
N LEU A 294 8.77 -11.02 6.70
CA LEU A 294 9.07 -11.37 5.29
C LEU A 294 8.05 -10.81 4.30
N ARG A 295 6.83 -10.50 4.74
CA ARG A 295 5.85 -9.79 3.90
C ARG A 295 6.38 -8.44 3.43
N GLN A 296 7.10 -7.74 4.29
CA GLN A 296 7.71 -6.44 3.99
C GLN A 296 8.90 -6.60 3.03
N VAL A 297 9.66 -7.70 3.18
CA VAL A 297 10.72 -8.10 2.24
C VAL A 297 10.14 -8.39 0.85
N ARG A 298 9.02 -9.12 0.75
CA ARG A 298 8.33 -9.39 -0.54
C ARG A 298 7.82 -8.10 -1.19
N TRP A 299 7.29 -7.16 -0.39
CA TRP A 299 6.90 -5.85 -0.90
C TRP A 299 8.08 -5.09 -1.49
N LEU A 300 9.23 -5.09 -0.80
CA LEU A 300 10.48 -4.49 -1.29
C LEU A 300 10.98 -5.16 -2.58
N GLU A 301 10.97 -6.50 -2.65
CA GLU A 301 11.31 -7.26 -3.86
C GLU A 301 10.45 -6.85 -5.05
N ASN A 302 9.14 -6.71 -4.84
CA ASN A 302 8.22 -6.26 -5.89
C ASN A 302 8.54 -4.82 -6.35
N ALA A 303 8.80 -3.90 -5.42
CA ALA A 303 9.16 -2.52 -5.74
C ALA A 303 10.46 -2.43 -6.57
N ILE A 304 11.49 -3.20 -6.20
CA ILE A 304 12.73 -3.32 -6.99
C ILE A 304 12.41 -3.91 -8.38
N GLY A 305 11.61 -4.98 -8.40
CA GLY A 305 11.19 -5.67 -9.62
C GLY A 305 10.48 -4.74 -10.61
N ILE A 306 9.67 -3.80 -10.13
CA ILE A 306 8.99 -2.79 -10.95
C ILE A 306 10.01 -1.88 -11.64
N TYR A 307 10.96 -1.30 -10.91
CA TYR A 307 11.99 -0.45 -11.52
C TYR A 307 12.83 -1.23 -12.53
N VAL A 308 13.22 -2.46 -12.21
CA VAL A 308 13.99 -3.33 -13.11
C VAL A 308 13.21 -3.67 -14.38
N LYS A 309 11.91 -4.01 -14.26
CA LYS A 309 11.04 -4.30 -15.42
C LYS A 309 10.87 -3.05 -16.28
N ALA A 310 10.60 -1.89 -15.67
CA ALA A 310 10.48 -0.61 -16.36
C ALA A 310 11.76 -0.28 -17.16
N LEU A 311 12.94 -0.45 -16.53
CA LEU A 311 14.23 -0.21 -17.19
C LEU A 311 14.45 -1.14 -18.39
N LYS A 312 14.09 -2.42 -18.27
CA LYS A 312 14.20 -3.40 -19.36
C LYS A 312 13.26 -3.09 -20.53
N VAL A 313 12.09 -2.50 -20.27
CA VAL A 313 11.15 -2.10 -21.33
C VAL A 313 11.72 -0.95 -22.17
N LEU A 314 12.36 0.02 -21.52
CA LEU A 314 12.91 1.19 -22.21
C LEU A 314 14.29 0.94 -22.83
N CYS A 315 15.11 0.06 -22.24
CA CYS A 315 16.48 -0.19 -22.67
C CYS A 315 16.67 -1.60 -23.23
N LYS A 316 17.00 -1.69 -24.52
CA LYS A 316 17.28 -2.98 -25.20
C LYS A 316 18.76 -3.36 -25.04
N ASN A 317 19.04 -4.64 -24.77
CA ASN A 317 20.40 -5.22 -24.74
C ASN A 317 21.41 -4.43 -23.87
N LYS A 318 20.99 -3.97 -22.68
CA LYS A 318 21.79 -3.16 -21.73
C LYS A 318 22.25 -1.79 -22.27
N LYS A 319 21.70 -1.34 -23.41
CA LYS A 319 22.03 -0.05 -24.01
C LYS A 319 20.76 0.80 -24.06
N CYS A 320 20.73 1.85 -23.25
CA CYS A 320 19.77 2.93 -23.42
C CYS A 320 20.31 3.87 -24.50
N LYS A 321 19.48 4.26 -25.47
CA LYS A 321 19.94 5.08 -26.61
C LYS A 321 20.34 6.50 -26.21
N ASN A 322 19.91 6.99 -25.04
CA ASN A 322 20.27 8.24 -24.36
C ASN A 322 19.73 8.20 -22.90
N GLN A 323 19.98 9.25 -22.10
CA GLN A 323 19.27 9.49 -20.83
C GLN A 323 17.76 9.52 -21.09
N ILE A 324 17.01 8.77 -20.31
CA ILE A 324 15.55 8.63 -20.48
C ILE A 324 14.88 9.91 -19.96
N ASN A 325 13.90 10.44 -20.69
CA ASN A 325 13.11 11.59 -20.25
C ASN A 325 12.39 11.26 -18.92
N PRO A 326 12.48 12.12 -17.88
CA PRO A 326 11.87 11.85 -16.58
C PRO A 326 10.35 11.61 -16.64
N LEU A 327 9.63 12.32 -17.51
CA LEU A 327 8.18 12.13 -17.71
C LEU A 327 7.87 10.75 -18.29
N ASP A 328 8.63 10.33 -19.31
CA ASP A 328 8.48 9.00 -19.92
C ASP A 328 8.81 7.90 -18.90
N TRP A 329 9.85 8.09 -18.11
CA TRP A 329 10.24 7.17 -17.04
C TRP A 329 9.13 7.01 -16.00
N ASN A 330 8.62 8.14 -15.51
CA ASN A 330 7.54 8.18 -14.53
C ASN A 330 6.28 7.48 -15.04
N HIS A 331 5.90 7.70 -16.31
CA HIS A 331 4.76 7.04 -16.94
C HIS A 331 4.96 5.52 -17.06
N VAL A 332 6.15 5.06 -17.44
CA VAL A 332 6.43 3.62 -17.53
C VAL A 332 6.40 2.96 -16.14
N VAL A 333 6.99 3.59 -15.12
CA VAL A 333 6.95 3.10 -13.74
C VAL A 333 5.50 3.00 -13.25
N SER A 334 4.69 4.03 -13.49
CA SER A 334 3.26 4.05 -13.13
C SER A 334 2.49 2.92 -13.81
N ASN A 335 2.67 2.71 -15.11
CA ASN A 335 2.00 1.63 -15.84
C ASN A 335 2.42 0.23 -15.36
N MET A 336 3.70 0.04 -15.04
CA MET A 336 4.20 -1.23 -14.47
C MET A 336 3.59 -1.49 -13.10
N LEU A 337 3.42 -0.45 -12.27
CA LEU A 337 2.76 -0.52 -10.97
C LEU A 337 1.28 -0.87 -11.09
N LEU A 338 0.55 -0.19 -11.97
CA LEU A 338 -0.87 -0.46 -12.22
C LEU A 338 -1.09 -1.91 -12.66
N THR A 339 -0.28 -2.38 -13.61
CA THR A 339 -0.33 -3.76 -14.10
C THR A 339 -0.03 -4.75 -12.96
N HIS A 340 1.03 -4.51 -12.21
CA HIS A 340 1.41 -5.37 -11.07
C HIS A 340 0.32 -5.41 -9.99
N ASN A 341 -0.27 -4.27 -9.63
CA ASN A 341 -1.32 -4.21 -8.61
C ASN A 341 -2.54 -5.03 -9.05
N VAL A 342 -2.96 -4.96 -10.31
CA VAL A 342 -4.06 -5.78 -10.85
C VAL A 342 -3.70 -7.27 -10.86
N GLU A 343 -2.51 -7.63 -11.33
CA GLU A 343 -2.03 -9.02 -11.33
C GLU A 343 -1.97 -9.60 -9.92
N SER A 344 -1.49 -8.81 -8.95
CA SER A 344 -1.32 -9.24 -7.56
C SER A 344 -2.64 -9.61 -6.86
N GLN A 345 -3.76 -8.99 -7.26
CA GLN A 345 -5.09 -9.29 -6.72
C GLN A 345 -5.62 -10.66 -7.18
N THR A 346 -5.17 -11.13 -8.34
CA THR A 346 -5.62 -12.40 -8.94
C THR A 346 -4.61 -13.53 -8.81
N ALA A 347 -3.40 -13.22 -8.35
CA ALA A 347 -2.34 -14.17 -8.12
C ALA A 347 -2.73 -15.22 -7.07
N SER A 348 -2.36 -16.47 -7.33
CA SER A 348 -2.54 -17.55 -6.36
C SER A 348 -1.65 -17.35 -5.14
N ARG A 349 -2.18 -17.72 -3.97
CA ARG A 349 -1.50 -17.75 -2.68
C ARG A 349 -1.50 -19.16 -2.15
N PHE A 350 -0.40 -19.56 -1.54
CA PHE A 350 -0.13 -20.95 -1.16
C PHE A 350 0.15 -20.97 0.34
N LEU A 351 -0.63 -21.75 1.06
CA LEU A 351 -0.48 -21.99 2.48
C LEU A 351 -0.12 -23.45 2.69
N ASP A 352 0.92 -23.74 3.45
CA ASP A 352 1.28 -25.11 3.82
C ASP A 352 0.48 -25.55 5.04
N LEU A 353 -0.15 -26.71 4.92
CA LEU A 353 -0.93 -27.34 5.96
C LEU A 353 -0.10 -28.43 6.61
N SER A 354 0.04 -28.35 7.92
CA SER A 354 0.71 -29.38 8.73
C SER A 354 -0.11 -29.73 9.97
N VAL A 355 0.11 -30.94 10.51
CA VAL A 355 -0.56 -31.41 11.72
C VAL A 355 0.42 -31.94 12.74
N LYS A 356 0.14 -31.70 14.01
CA LYS A 356 0.81 -32.32 15.14
C LYS A 356 -0.23 -32.94 16.04
N THR A 357 -0.09 -34.25 16.27
CA THR A 357 -0.95 -34.99 17.19
C THR A 357 -0.21 -35.21 18.51
N ARG A 358 -0.69 -34.61 19.60
CA ARG A 358 -0.09 -34.76 20.94
C ARG A 358 1.40 -34.37 20.96
N THR A 359 2.27 -35.31 21.35
CA THR A 359 3.73 -35.12 21.45
C THR A 359 4.48 -35.48 20.17
N SER A 360 3.80 -35.74 19.05
CA SER A 360 4.47 -36.01 17.78
C SER A 360 5.20 -34.78 17.25
N ASN A 361 6.07 -34.99 16.27
CA ASN A 361 6.52 -33.89 15.43
C ASN A 361 5.38 -33.44 14.52
N LEU A 362 5.53 -32.22 14.01
CA LEU A 362 4.66 -31.64 13.00
C LEU A 362 4.90 -32.34 11.66
N GLU A 363 3.85 -32.93 11.10
CA GLU A 363 3.82 -33.66 9.84
C GLU A 363 3.13 -32.80 8.77
N HIS A 364 3.73 -32.68 7.60
CA HIS A 364 3.11 -31.96 6.48
C HIS A 364 1.95 -32.79 5.90
N LEU A 365 0.81 -32.15 5.64
CA LEU A 365 -0.38 -32.78 5.08
C LEU A 365 -0.63 -32.44 3.61
N GLY A 366 -0.21 -31.24 3.19
CA GLY A 366 -0.45 -30.72 1.85
C GLY A 366 -0.52 -29.19 1.87
N SER A 367 -1.19 -28.59 0.89
CA SER A 367 -1.26 -27.15 0.75
C SER A 367 -2.67 -26.64 0.46
N VAL A 368 -3.00 -25.47 1.00
CA VAL A 368 -4.23 -24.71 0.68
C VAL A 368 -3.87 -23.62 -0.31
N ILE A 369 -4.52 -23.62 -1.48
CA ILE A 369 -4.30 -22.59 -2.49
C ILE A 369 -5.50 -21.68 -2.60
N VAL A 370 -5.24 -20.39 -2.48
CA VAL A 370 -6.24 -19.34 -2.56
C VAL A 370 -6.03 -18.53 -3.83
N ARG A 371 -7.07 -18.45 -4.68
CA ARG A 371 -7.07 -17.65 -5.91
C ARG A 371 -8.43 -16.97 -6.07
N ARG A 372 -8.45 -15.67 -6.39
CA ARG A 372 -9.69 -14.89 -6.58
C ARG A 372 -10.71 -15.13 -5.44
N ASN A 373 -10.25 -15.07 -4.18
CA ASN A 373 -11.06 -15.31 -2.97
C ASN A 373 -11.69 -16.72 -2.83
N ARG A 374 -11.26 -17.71 -3.64
CA ARG A 374 -11.65 -19.12 -3.51
C ARG A 374 -10.46 -19.95 -3.01
N ALA A 375 -10.70 -20.90 -2.12
CA ALA A 375 -9.65 -21.71 -1.48
C ALA A 375 -9.83 -23.21 -1.78
N LYS A 376 -8.84 -23.76 -2.49
CA LYS A 376 -8.52 -25.18 -2.78
C LYS A 376 -7.76 -25.86 -1.63
N VAL A 377 -8.06 -27.08 -1.18
CA VAL A 377 -7.07 -27.90 -0.42
C VAL A 377 -6.56 -29.01 -1.31
N TYR A 378 -5.26 -29.25 -1.27
CA TYR A 378 -4.55 -30.27 -2.03
C TYR A 378 -3.73 -31.11 -1.06
N TRP A 379 -3.89 -32.43 -1.14
CA TRP A 379 -3.27 -33.37 -0.21
C TRP A 379 -1.99 -33.98 -0.78
N GLY A 380 -1.01 -34.25 0.10
CA GLY A 380 0.25 -34.93 -0.26
C GLY A 380 1.30 -34.04 -0.96
N GLU A 381 2.39 -34.67 -1.40
CA GLU A 381 3.56 -34.01 -2.06
C GLU A 381 3.38 -33.80 -3.58
N GLY A 382 2.17 -34.02 -4.10
CA GLY A 382 1.89 -33.93 -5.53
C GLY A 382 2.23 -32.54 -6.09
N LYS A 383 3.30 -32.46 -6.90
CA LYS A 383 3.73 -31.21 -7.55
C LYS A 383 2.54 -30.56 -8.24
N TRP A 384 2.28 -29.31 -7.88
CA TRP A 384 1.32 -28.46 -8.57
C TRP A 384 1.73 -28.31 -10.04
N ASP A 385 1.06 -29.02 -10.94
CA ASP A 385 1.21 -28.78 -12.36
C ASP A 385 0.51 -27.46 -12.71
N LYS A 386 1.29 -26.48 -13.19
CA LYS A 386 0.77 -25.20 -13.72
C LYS A 386 -0.31 -25.38 -14.81
N LYS A 387 -0.49 -26.58 -15.36
CA LYS A 387 -1.55 -26.91 -16.32
C LYS A 387 -2.95 -27.09 -15.70
N LYS A 388 -3.08 -27.29 -14.39
CA LYS A 388 -4.37 -27.33 -13.67
C LYS A 388 -4.93 -25.94 -13.34
N GLU A 389 -4.47 -24.91 -14.06
CA GLU A 389 -4.86 -23.51 -13.86
C GLU A 389 -6.34 -23.24 -14.16
N GLY A 390 -6.98 -24.10 -14.97
CA GLY A 390 -8.40 -24.01 -15.34
C GLY A 390 -9.39 -24.58 -14.31
N ASP A 391 -8.95 -25.43 -13.36
CA ASP A 391 -9.88 -26.16 -12.48
C ASP A 391 -10.43 -25.30 -11.31
N VAL A 392 -9.93 -24.06 -11.13
CA VAL A 392 -10.51 -23.08 -10.19
C VAL A 392 -11.60 -22.23 -10.86
N GLU A 393 -11.71 -22.31 -12.19
CA GLU A 393 -12.74 -21.63 -13.01
C GLU A 393 -13.97 -22.50 -13.29
N GLY A 394 -14.04 -23.73 -12.76
CA GLY A 394 -15.21 -24.59 -12.88
C GLY A 394 -16.49 -23.95 -12.34
N THR A 395 -17.45 -23.75 -13.25
CA THR A 395 -18.80 -23.22 -13.07
C THR A 395 -19.55 -23.99 -11.96
N GLU A 396 -20.26 -23.28 -11.09
CA GLU A 396 -21.22 -23.85 -10.12
C GLU A 396 -22.52 -24.35 -10.81
N GLU A 397 -22.40 -25.10 -11.90
CA GLU A 397 -23.55 -25.80 -12.47
C GLU A 397 -23.22 -27.28 -12.56
N SER A 398 -23.74 -28.00 -11.55
CA SER A 398 -23.97 -29.43 -11.51
C SER A 398 -22.82 -30.30 -12.02
N HIS A 399 -21.86 -30.66 -11.18
CA HIS A 399 -21.42 -32.05 -11.04
C HIS A 399 -20.78 -32.23 -9.66
N VAL A 400 -21.33 -33.19 -8.93
CA VAL A 400 -20.79 -33.94 -7.79
C VAL A 400 -19.32 -33.63 -7.51
N ALA A 401 -18.99 -33.21 -6.28
CA ALA A 401 -17.63 -33.22 -5.78
C ALA A 401 -16.97 -34.52 -6.22
N SER A 402 -15.99 -34.45 -7.13
CA SER A 402 -15.33 -35.66 -7.61
C SER A 402 -14.79 -36.39 -6.39
N GLU A 403 -15.30 -37.59 -6.14
CA GLU A 403 -14.95 -38.49 -5.03
C GLU A 403 -13.43 -38.80 -4.98
N SER A 404 -12.63 -38.32 -5.93
CA SER A 404 -11.19 -38.52 -6.02
C SER A 404 -10.35 -37.71 -5.04
N ASP A 405 -10.79 -36.53 -4.56
CA ASP A 405 -9.97 -35.71 -3.64
C ASP A 405 -10.05 -36.21 -2.17
N ASP A 406 -11.05 -37.03 -1.82
CA ASP A 406 -11.18 -37.65 -0.49
C ASP A 406 -10.33 -38.93 -0.35
N GLU A 407 -9.99 -39.60 -1.45
CA GLU A 407 -9.11 -40.79 -1.44
C GLU A 407 -7.64 -40.45 -1.16
N ASP A 408 -7.18 -39.27 -1.60
CA ASP A 408 -5.81 -38.80 -1.39
C ASP A 408 -5.58 -38.13 -0.02
N MET A 409 -6.63 -38.04 0.83
CA MET A 409 -6.55 -37.42 2.15
C MET A 409 -5.64 -38.21 3.11
N PRO A 410 -4.66 -37.56 3.78
CA PRO A 410 -3.74 -38.28 4.66
C PRO A 410 -4.46 -38.95 5.82
N TYR A 411 -4.05 -40.18 6.16
CA TYR A 411 -4.67 -40.99 7.21
C TYR A 411 -4.78 -40.25 8.55
N THR A 412 -3.75 -39.48 8.92
CA THR A 412 -3.70 -38.69 10.15
C THR A 412 -4.84 -37.67 10.22
N PHE A 413 -5.18 -37.05 9.09
CA PHE A 413 -6.27 -36.07 8.99
C PHE A 413 -7.65 -36.76 8.93
N ARG A 414 -7.77 -37.87 8.19
CA ARG A 414 -9.01 -38.67 8.18
C ARG A 414 -9.40 -39.18 9.57
N ARG A 415 -8.41 -39.56 10.39
CA ARG A 415 -8.63 -39.96 11.78
C ARG A 415 -9.14 -38.81 12.65
N LEU A 416 -8.72 -37.58 12.38
CA LEU A 416 -9.20 -36.38 13.07
C LEU A 416 -10.68 -36.13 12.77
N LEU A 417 -11.07 -36.15 11.49
CA LEU A 417 -12.47 -35.99 11.08
C LEU A 417 -13.39 -37.04 11.69
N ASN A 418 -12.94 -38.29 11.81
CA ASN A 418 -13.72 -39.35 12.44
C ASN A 418 -13.91 -39.16 13.96
N ARG A 419 -13.03 -38.40 14.61
CA ARG A 419 -13.13 -38.04 16.04
C ARG A 419 -14.11 -36.90 16.29
N GLU A 420 -14.30 -36.01 15.32
CA GLU A 420 -15.14 -34.81 15.43
C GLU A 420 -16.64 -35.08 15.21
N ASN A 421 -17.06 -36.34 14.99
CA ASN A 421 -18.47 -36.73 14.84
C ASN A 421 -19.30 -36.72 16.16
N GLU A 422 -18.79 -36.15 17.25
CA GLU A 422 -19.56 -35.97 18.48
C GLU A 422 -20.38 -34.66 18.43
N LEU A 423 -21.70 -34.82 18.53
CA LEU A 423 -22.69 -33.75 18.55
C LEU A 423 -22.56 -32.89 19.81
N LEU A 424 -22.09 -31.65 19.68
CA LEU A 424 -22.27 -30.61 20.70
C LEU A 424 -23.41 -29.65 20.29
N THR A 425 -24.41 -29.60 21.17
CA THR A 425 -25.67 -28.85 21.06
C THR A 425 -25.54 -27.39 21.51
N GLY A 426 -26.18 -26.49 20.77
CA GLY A 426 -26.71 -25.21 21.28
C GLY A 426 -25.82 -23.99 21.04
N CYS A 427 -26.10 -23.20 20.00
CA CYS A 427 -25.60 -21.83 19.89
C CYS A 427 -26.68 -20.85 20.35
N ALA A 428 -26.32 -19.95 21.28
CA ALA A 428 -27.06 -18.73 21.52
C ALA A 428 -26.91 -17.81 20.29
N THR A 429 -28.03 -17.33 19.76
CA THR A 429 -28.12 -16.55 18.51
C THR A 429 -28.04 -15.04 18.73
N THR A 430 -27.59 -14.59 19.90
CA THR A 430 -27.63 -13.19 20.30
C THR A 430 -26.24 -12.69 20.69
N VAL A 431 -25.83 -11.58 20.07
CA VAL A 431 -24.69 -10.76 20.47
C VAL A 431 -24.84 -10.46 21.96
N LYS A 432 -23.90 -10.92 22.80
CA LYS A 432 -23.74 -10.32 24.13
C LYS A 432 -23.22 -8.91 23.87
N GLU A 433 -24.07 -7.91 24.12
CA GLU A 433 -23.59 -6.54 24.29
C GLU A 433 -22.55 -6.56 25.42
N ILE A 434 -21.38 -6.01 25.11
CA ILE A 434 -20.34 -5.72 26.09
C ILE A 434 -21.00 -4.85 27.16
N LYS A 435 -21.18 -5.40 28.36
CA LYS A 435 -21.71 -4.61 29.48
C LYS A 435 -20.74 -3.47 29.75
N LYS A 436 -21.19 -2.24 29.52
CA LYS A 436 -20.64 -1.05 30.16
C LYS A 436 -20.69 -1.30 31.66
N LEU A 437 -19.53 -1.53 32.26
CA LEU A 437 -19.34 -1.27 33.68
C LEU A 437 -18.92 0.19 33.83
N ASP A 438 -19.49 0.82 34.84
CA ASP A 438 -19.56 2.25 35.06
C ASP A 438 -18.21 2.98 35.05
N GLU A 439 -18.34 4.25 34.70
CA GLU A 439 -17.36 5.34 34.74
C GLU A 439 -16.52 5.31 36.02
N GLU A 440 -15.24 5.00 35.89
CA GLU A 440 -14.10 5.82 36.32
C GLU A 440 -12.81 5.00 36.15
N ASP A 441 -11.83 5.62 35.49
CA ASP A 441 -10.44 5.18 35.32
C ASP A 441 -10.20 3.88 34.54
N ILE A 442 -10.06 4.02 33.20
CA ILE A 442 -8.99 3.47 32.33
C ILE A 442 -9.36 3.87 30.88
N GLU A 443 -8.42 4.48 30.17
CA GLU A 443 -8.56 4.87 28.76
C GLU A 443 -8.79 3.63 27.87
N VAL A 444 -10.07 3.36 27.62
CA VAL A 444 -10.55 2.37 26.65
C VAL A 444 -10.17 2.84 25.26
N VAL A 445 -9.54 1.92 24.50
CA VAL A 445 -9.33 2.03 23.05
C VAL A 445 -10.65 2.41 22.40
N LEU A 446 -10.75 3.69 22.04
CA LEU A 446 -11.80 4.18 21.19
C LEU A 446 -11.75 3.38 19.90
N VAL A 447 -12.84 2.67 19.65
CA VAL A 447 -13.24 2.26 18.31
C VAL A 447 -13.22 3.53 17.46
N SER A 448 -12.15 3.75 16.69
CA SER A 448 -12.26 4.55 15.47
C SER A 448 -13.03 3.68 14.46
N GLY A 449 -14.32 3.51 14.76
CA GLY A 449 -15.30 3.60 13.70
C GLY A 449 -15.13 4.99 13.12
N MET A 450 -15.13 5.10 11.80
CA MET A 450 -15.34 6.38 11.16
C MET A 450 -16.60 6.96 11.80
N ASP A 451 -16.42 8.05 12.55
CA ASP A 451 -17.45 8.64 13.39
C ASP A 451 -18.69 8.85 12.50
N ASP A 452 -19.88 8.43 12.95
CA ASP A 452 -21.10 8.64 12.15
C ASP A 452 -21.26 10.14 11.85
N ASN A 453 -20.70 11.01 12.70
CA ASN A 453 -20.56 12.43 12.44
C ASN A 453 -19.64 12.78 11.28
N GLU A 454 -18.55 12.05 11.00
CA GLU A 454 -17.65 12.25 9.85
C GLU A 454 -18.28 11.78 8.54
N TRP A 455 -19.04 10.67 8.56
CA TRP A 455 -19.81 10.25 7.39
C TRP A 455 -20.94 11.22 7.10
N TRP A 456 -21.72 11.62 8.12
CA TRP A 456 -22.76 12.63 7.95
C TRP A 456 -22.18 14.00 7.58
N THR A 457 -21.03 14.43 8.12
CA THR A 457 -20.38 15.68 7.68
C THR A 457 -19.80 15.55 6.28
N MET A 458 -19.28 14.40 5.85
CA MET A 458 -18.89 14.19 4.45
C MET A 458 -20.11 14.23 3.53
N VAL A 459 -21.23 13.63 3.92
CA VAL A 459 -22.50 13.70 3.18
C VAL A 459 -23.07 15.13 3.18
N TYR A 460 -23.00 15.88 4.30
CA TYR A 460 -23.42 17.28 4.39
C TYR A 460 -22.50 18.22 3.64
N THR A 461 -21.19 17.97 3.59
CA THR A 461 -20.23 18.80 2.84
C THR A 461 -20.32 18.50 1.35
N VAL A 462 -20.44 17.24 0.93
CA VAL A 462 -20.61 16.87 -0.48
C VAL A 462 -22.00 17.31 -1.00
N SER A 463 -23.06 17.12 -0.20
CA SER A 463 -24.40 17.62 -0.53
C SER A 463 -24.47 19.15 -0.46
N GLY A 464 -23.82 19.77 0.54
CA GLY A 464 -23.76 21.22 0.70
C GLY A 464 -22.98 21.91 -0.42
N VAL A 465 -21.86 21.34 -0.88
CA VAL A 465 -21.12 21.80 -2.06
C VAL A 465 -21.94 21.59 -3.33
N GLY A 466 -22.66 20.47 -3.45
CA GLY A 466 -23.59 20.24 -4.56
C GLY A 466 -24.73 21.26 -4.62
N ILE A 467 -25.37 21.55 -3.49
CA ILE A 467 -26.46 22.54 -3.37
C ILE A 467 -25.92 23.96 -3.59
N ALA A 468 -24.73 24.28 -3.07
CA ALA A 468 -24.09 25.57 -3.30
C ALA A 468 -23.70 25.76 -4.78
N MET A 469 -23.15 24.73 -5.44
CA MET A 469 -22.86 24.78 -6.88
C MET A 469 -24.14 24.89 -7.72
N PHE A 470 -25.23 24.24 -7.30
CA PHE A 470 -26.53 24.36 -7.97
C PHE A 470 -27.15 25.75 -7.78
N LEU A 471 -27.05 26.33 -6.58
CA LEU A 471 -27.50 27.69 -6.28
C LEU A 471 -26.65 28.75 -6.99
N VAL A 472 -25.33 28.60 -7.03
CA VAL A 472 -24.43 29.48 -7.80
C VAL A 472 -24.70 29.35 -9.29
N GLY A 473 -25.01 28.14 -9.78
CA GLY A 473 -25.48 27.93 -11.16
C GLY A 473 -26.79 28.65 -11.46
N ILE A 474 -27.79 28.56 -10.56
CA ILE A 474 -29.06 29.27 -10.69
C ILE A 474 -28.87 30.78 -10.59
N ILE A 475 -28.03 31.28 -9.68
CA ILE A 475 -27.75 32.71 -9.52
C ILE A 475 -26.96 33.23 -10.73
N ALA A 476 -26.01 32.47 -11.27
CA ALA A 476 -25.30 32.84 -12.49
C ALA A 476 -26.26 32.92 -13.69
N VAL A 477 -27.17 31.94 -13.83
CA VAL A 477 -28.23 31.97 -14.85
C VAL A 477 -29.20 33.14 -14.60
N TYR A 478 -29.54 33.44 -13.35
CA TYR A 478 -30.42 34.56 -12.98
C TYR A 478 -29.76 35.92 -13.22
N VAL A 479 -28.46 36.07 -12.96
CA VAL A 479 -27.70 37.30 -13.24
C VAL A 479 -27.55 37.50 -14.74
N VAL A 480 -27.33 36.43 -15.52
CA VAL A 480 -27.35 36.50 -16.99
C VAL A 480 -28.76 36.84 -17.48
N TYR A 481 -29.80 36.23 -16.92
CA TYR A 481 -31.19 36.49 -17.29
C TYR A 481 -31.66 37.91 -16.90
N ALA A 482 -31.26 38.42 -15.74
CA ALA A 482 -31.58 39.75 -15.23
C ALA A 482 -30.74 40.86 -15.88
N ASN A 483 -29.52 40.58 -16.35
CA ASN A 483 -28.76 41.51 -17.20
C ASN A 483 -29.31 41.57 -18.63
N ILE A 484 -29.95 40.50 -19.12
CA ILE A 484 -30.65 40.51 -20.43
C ILE A 484 -32.01 41.21 -20.32
N ASN A 485 -32.70 41.09 -19.18
CA ASN A 485 -33.96 41.77 -18.89
C ASN A 485 -33.76 42.80 -17.76
N GLY A 486 -33.24 43.98 -18.11
CA GLY A 486 -32.99 45.08 -17.17
C GLY A 486 -34.21 45.46 -16.31
N PRO A 487 -34.00 46.12 -15.16
CA PRO A 487 -35.03 46.30 -14.13
C PRO A 487 -36.22 47.11 -14.64
N ARG A 488 -37.42 46.52 -14.50
CA ARG A 488 -38.70 47.21 -14.68
C ARG A 488 -38.94 48.12 -13.48
N CYS A 489 -39.05 49.43 -13.73
CA CYS A 489 -39.53 50.41 -12.76
C CYS A 489 -40.93 50.03 -12.26
N PRO A 490 -41.19 49.92 -10.94
CA PRO A 490 -42.54 49.91 -10.42
C PRO A 490 -43.14 51.32 -10.52
N LYS A 491 -44.33 51.43 -11.12
CA LYS A 491 -45.12 52.66 -11.20
C LYS A 491 -45.80 52.98 -9.86
N GLY A 492 -45.68 54.23 -9.42
CA GLY A 492 -46.50 54.88 -8.38
C GLY A 492 -46.01 54.61 -6.95
N LYS A 493 -45.96 55.56 -6.02
CA LYS A 493 -46.68 56.84 -5.87
C LYS A 493 -45.87 57.77 -4.94
N ASP A 494 -45.73 59.03 -5.32
CA ASP A 494 -45.83 60.23 -4.47
C ASP A 494 -44.89 60.52 -3.27
N TYR A 495 -44.48 61.79 -3.25
CA TYR A 495 -43.93 62.64 -2.18
C TYR A 495 -42.44 62.57 -1.75
N SER A 496 -41.79 63.70 -2.06
CA SER A 496 -41.02 64.54 -1.11
C SER A 496 -39.53 64.27 -0.90
N ASP A 497 -38.77 65.24 -1.44
CA ASP A 497 -37.63 65.93 -0.84
C ASP A 497 -36.22 65.29 -0.77
N ARG A 498 -35.34 65.96 -1.54
CA ARG A 498 -34.09 66.63 -1.12
C ARG A 498 -32.81 65.81 -0.91
N ASN A 499 -31.81 66.24 -1.70
CA ASN A 499 -30.46 66.70 -1.31
C ASN A 499 -29.54 65.69 -0.60
N THR A 500 -28.25 65.56 -0.86
CA THR A 500 -27.29 66.35 -1.63
C THR A 500 -25.99 65.53 -1.71
N SER A 501 -25.26 65.75 -2.80
CA SER A 501 -23.80 65.65 -2.96
C SER A 501 -22.92 65.32 -1.74
N LEU A 502 -21.96 64.42 -1.93
CA LEU A 502 -20.57 64.77 -1.60
C LEU A 502 -19.57 64.15 -2.59
N LYS A 503 -18.53 64.93 -2.85
CA LYS A 503 -17.64 64.94 -4.00
C LYS A 503 -16.25 64.49 -3.54
N ARG A 504 -15.55 63.74 -4.41
CA ARG A 504 -14.10 63.75 -4.69
C ARG A 504 -13.08 63.65 -3.55
N MET A 505 -12.17 62.68 -3.69
CA MET A 505 -10.72 62.85 -3.99
C MET A 505 -10.14 61.43 -4.14
N GLY A 506 -9.35 61.03 -5.13
CA GLY A 506 -8.69 61.71 -6.24
C GLY A 506 -7.32 61.05 -6.44
N SER A 507 -7.02 60.66 -7.69
CA SER A 507 -5.66 60.59 -8.29
C SER A 507 -4.78 59.40 -7.83
N ASP A 508 -4.06 58.65 -8.67
CA ASP A 508 -3.69 58.78 -10.08
C ASP A 508 -3.09 57.46 -10.60
N ARG A 509 -3.18 57.27 -11.93
CA ARG A 509 -2.25 56.55 -12.82
C ARG A 509 -2.15 55.01 -12.71
N GLU A 510 -2.06 54.24 -13.78
CA GLU A 510 -2.03 54.44 -15.25
C GLU A 510 -2.24 53.01 -15.82
N LEU A 511 -3.30 52.77 -16.61
CA LEU A 511 -3.28 52.51 -18.08
C LEU A 511 -2.99 51.02 -18.48
N PRO A 512 -3.38 50.57 -19.69
CA PRO A 512 -4.39 49.53 -19.87
C PRO A 512 -3.96 48.48 -20.92
N THR A 513 -4.88 47.58 -21.31
CA THR A 513 -5.20 47.21 -22.72
C THR A 513 -6.29 46.14 -22.70
N THR A 514 -7.56 46.45 -22.99
CA THR A 514 -8.25 46.42 -24.31
C THR A 514 -7.86 45.27 -25.24
N ILE A 515 -8.71 44.59 -26.01
CA ILE A 515 -10.17 44.52 -26.27
C ILE A 515 -10.27 43.30 -27.20
N THR A 516 -11.31 42.45 -27.07
CA THR A 516 -11.92 41.78 -28.23
C THR A 516 -13.37 41.40 -27.90
N THR A 517 -14.33 42.16 -28.41
CA THR A 517 -15.66 41.61 -28.70
C THR A 517 -16.18 42.16 -30.01
N ARG A 518 -16.50 41.24 -30.90
CA ARG A 518 -17.10 41.47 -32.21
C ARG A 518 -18.52 40.90 -32.19
N ASN A 519 -19.45 41.78 -32.57
CA ASN A 519 -20.72 41.56 -33.27
C ASN A 519 -21.91 40.96 -32.52
N GLN A 520 -23.00 41.72 -32.53
CA GLN A 520 -24.31 41.47 -33.17
C GLN A 520 -25.04 42.84 -33.23
N ARG A 521 -25.96 43.21 -34.12
CA ARG A 521 -26.74 42.54 -35.16
C ARG A 521 -27.38 43.64 -36.03
N ALA A 522 -27.73 43.28 -37.25
CA ALA A 522 -28.52 44.07 -38.20
C ALA A 522 -30.00 44.18 -37.81
N LEU A 523 -30.72 45.19 -38.34
CA LEU A 523 -32.03 44.99 -38.99
C LEU A 523 -32.51 46.18 -39.85
N ARG A 524 -32.79 45.88 -41.13
CA ARG A 524 -33.93 46.30 -42.02
C ARG A 524 -34.08 47.78 -42.45
N THR A 525 -33.73 48.13 -43.71
CA THR A 525 -34.49 48.17 -45.01
C THR A 525 -35.21 49.52 -45.28
N PRO A 526 -35.61 49.87 -46.53
CA PRO A 526 -34.97 49.71 -47.86
C PRO A 526 -35.07 50.99 -48.75
N GLN A 527 -34.48 50.97 -49.95
CA GLN A 527 -34.65 51.85 -51.15
C GLN A 527 -33.29 52.42 -51.61
N ARG A 528 -32.94 52.61 -52.88
CA ARG A 528 -33.40 52.22 -54.22
C ARG A 528 -32.32 52.80 -55.18
N MET A 529 -32.11 52.15 -56.33
CA MET A 529 -31.50 52.67 -57.58
C MET A 529 -29.96 52.72 -57.76
N GLY A 530 -29.57 52.33 -58.98
CA GLY A 530 -28.28 52.58 -59.66
C GLY A 530 -27.35 51.36 -59.62
N SER A 531 -27.22 50.53 -60.67
CA SER A 531 -26.53 50.82 -61.94
C SER A 531 -25.12 51.34 -61.67
N GLU A 532 -24.00 50.80 -62.16
CA GLU A 532 -23.71 49.98 -63.32
C GLU A 532 -22.23 49.53 -63.16
N ARG A 533 -21.82 48.50 -63.91
CA ARG A 533 -20.45 48.29 -64.46
C ARG A 533 -19.24 48.28 -63.51
N SER A 534 -18.56 47.14 -63.36
CA SER A 534 -17.42 46.71 -64.21
C SER A 534 -16.27 47.73 -64.19
N THR A 535 -15.04 47.44 -63.80
CA THR A 535 -14.15 46.42 -64.38
C THR A 535 -12.81 46.44 -63.60
N ILE A 536 -12.20 45.26 -63.46
CA ILE A 536 -10.80 44.91 -63.81
C ILE A 536 -9.72 45.84 -63.22
N SER A 537 -8.98 45.38 -62.20
CA SER A 537 -7.78 44.53 -62.28
C SER A 537 -6.52 45.26 -62.74
N GLU A 538 -5.48 45.04 -61.93
CA GLU A 538 -4.03 45.03 -62.19
C GLU A 538 -3.34 45.90 -61.13
N LYS A 539 -2.20 45.60 -60.53
CA LYS A 539 -1.24 44.48 -60.52
C LYS A 539 -0.09 45.02 -59.64
N SER A 540 0.74 44.13 -59.08
CA SER A 540 2.08 44.41 -58.51
C SER A 540 2.09 45.27 -57.24
N VAL A 541 2.78 44.92 -56.16
CA VAL A 541 4.06 44.21 -55.95
C VAL A 541 3.93 43.23 -54.78
#